data_AF-A0A7V9F5K2-F1
#
_entry.id   AF-A0A7V9F5K2-F1
#
_cell.length_a   1.000
_cell.length_b   1.000
_cell.length_c   1.000
_cell.angle_alpha   90.00
_cell.angle_beta   90.00
_cell.angle_gamma   90.00
#
_symmetry.space_group_name_H-M   'P 1'
#
loop_
_entity.id
_entity.type
_entity.pdbx_description
1 polymer ?
#
loop_
_entity_poly.entity_id
_entity_poly.type
_entity_poly.pdbx_seq_one_letter_code
_entity_poly.pdbx_strand_id
1 'polypeptide(L)'
;MTLVVISGLPAAGKTTQGRSLAQATRLPPLSLDVVKESLHGSLLIADRALLRAASLRVIWSLVPDCPEGAIVELWIDPQRDRQAVRRDLD
;
A
#
# COMPACT_ATOMS: atom_id res chain seq x y z
N MET A 1 -10.11 3.50 15.37
CA MET A 1 -9.29 3.03 14.24
C MET A 1 -8.87 4.21 13.39
N THR A 2 -7.55 4.44 13.28
CA THR A 2 -6.97 5.53 12.47
C THR A 2 -6.24 4.95 11.27
N LEU A 3 -6.60 5.35 10.06
CA LEU A 3 -5.85 4.99 8.86
C LEU A 3 -5.03 6.19 8.38
N VAL A 4 -3.71 6.06 8.38
CA VAL A 4 -2.83 7.08 7.81
C VAL A 4 -2.32 6.59 6.47
N VAL A 5 -2.68 7.27 5.40
CA VAL A 5 -2.17 6.96 4.06
C VAL A 5 -0.99 7.89 3.76
N ILE A 6 0.18 7.30 3.51
CA ILE A 6 1.38 8.04 3.09
C ILE A 6 1.58 7.77 1.59
N SER A 7 1.40 8.82 0.80
CA SER A 7 1.60 8.80 -0.64
C SER A 7 2.60 9.87 -1.08
N GLY A 8 3.33 9.56 -2.13
CA GLY A 8 4.34 10.42 -2.75
C GLY A 8 4.96 9.72 -3.96
N LEU A 9 5.65 10.48 -4.80
CA LEU A 9 6.37 9.93 -5.94
C LEU A 9 7.40 8.86 -5.49
N PRO A 10 7.79 7.94 -6.38
CA PRO A 10 8.94 7.07 -6.13
C PRO A 10 10.16 7.90 -5.70
N ALA A 11 10.91 7.38 -4.72
CA ALA A 11 12.06 8.07 -4.10
C ALA A 11 11.78 9.41 -3.38
N ALA A 12 10.52 9.80 -3.14
CA ALA A 12 10.18 11.02 -2.39
C ALA A 12 10.37 10.93 -0.86
N GLY A 13 10.98 9.87 -0.34
CA GLY A 13 11.20 9.69 1.11
C GLY A 13 9.99 9.17 1.90
N LYS A 14 8.88 8.80 1.23
CA LYS A 14 7.66 8.25 1.86
C LYS A 14 7.93 7.06 2.80
N THR A 15 8.84 6.17 2.43
CA THR A 15 9.22 5.00 3.25
C THR A 15 9.93 5.42 4.54
N THR A 16 10.81 6.42 4.48
CA THR A 16 11.49 6.98 5.66
C THR A 16 10.49 7.62 6.61
N GLN A 17 9.61 8.48 6.07
CA GLN A 17 8.58 9.15 6.86
C GLN A 17 7.60 8.14 7.50
N GLY A 18 7.18 7.12 6.75
CA GLY A 18 6.28 6.08 7.25
C GLY A 18 6.87 5.26 8.39
N ARG A 19 8.17 4.93 8.33
CA ARG A 19 8.85 4.24 9.44
C ARG A 19 8.93 5.11 10.69
N SER A 20 9.31 6.38 10.55
CA SER A 20 9.35 7.31 11.69
C SER A 20 7.98 7.51 12.32
N LEU A 21 6.92 7.62 11.50
CA LEU A 21 5.56 7.74 12.00
C LEU A 21 5.09 6.46 12.72
N ALA A 22 5.41 5.28 12.18
CA ALA A 22 5.09 4.00 12.80
C ALA A 22 5.76 3.87 14.17
N GLN A 23 7.03 4.28 14.29
CA GLN A 23 7.73 4.30 15.57
C GLN A 23 7.07 5.26 16.59
N ALA A 24 6.68 6.46 16.15
CA ALA A 24 6.08 7.46 17.02
C ALA A 24 4.66 7.08 17.49
N THR A 25 3.87 6.47 16.62
CA THR A 25 2.44 6.15 16.86
C THR A 25 2.20 4.72 17.33
N ARG A 26 3.20 3.85 17.21
CA ARG A 26 3.09 2.39 17.41
C ARG A 26 2.07 1.72 16.50
N LEU A 27 1.64 2.38 15.43
CA LEU A 27 0.77 1.79 14.42
C LEU A 27 1.59 0.90 13.46
N PRO A 28 1.04 -0.25 13.03
CA PRO A 28 1.71 -1.13 12.07
C PRO A 28 1.90 -0.43 10.71
N PRO A 29 3.12 -0.47 10.13
CA PRO A 29 3.36 0.00 8.77
C PRO A 29 3.02 -1.09 7.75
N LEU A 30 2.13 -0.78 6.81
CA LEU A 30 1.73 -1.63 5.69
C LEU A 30 2.25 -1.01 4.39
N SER A 31 3.30 -1.57 3.80
CA SER A 31 3.94 -1.04 2.59
C SER A 31 3.53 -1.83 1.35
N LEU A 32 2.96 -1.15 0.36
CA LEU A 32 2.60 -1.76 -0.91
C LEU A 32 3.83 -2.29 -1.66
N ASP A 33 4.95 -1.59 -1.59
CA ASP A 33 6.19 -1.99 -2.26
C ASP A 33 6.75 -3.28 -1.64
N VAL A 34 6.76 -3.41 -0.31
CA VAL A 34 7.18 -4.65 0.39
C VAL A 34 6.32 -5.84 0.00
N VAL A 35 4.99 -5.68 0.01
CA VAL A 35 4.07 -6.76 -0.38
C VAL A 35 4.26 -7.14 -1.85
N LYS A 36 4.37 -6.14 -2.74
CA LYS A 36 4.58 -6.33 -4.18
C LYS A 36 5.87 -7.08 -4.48
N GLU A 37 6.97 -6.70 -3.83
CA GLU A 37 8.28 -7.36 -3.96
C GLU A 37 8.24 -8.79 -3.43
N SER A 38 7.56 -9.01 -2.30
CA SER A 38 7.38 -10.34 -1.71
C SER A 38 6.57 -11.25 -2.64
N LEU A 39 5.44 -10.77 -3.16
CA LEU A 39 4.62 -11.52 -4.12
C LEU A 39 5.37 -11.80 -5.43
N HIS A 40 6.11 -10.81 -5.95
CA HIS A 40 6.92 -11.03 -7.15
C HIS A 40 8.02 -12.06 -6.92
N GLY A 41 8.74 -11.97 -5.80
CA GLY A 41 9.81 -12.90 -5.45
C GLY A 41 9.32 -14.33 -5.20
N SER A 42 8.13 -14.49 -4.61
CA SER A 42 7.58 -15.82 -4.30
C SER A 42 6.80 -16.46 -5.44
N LEU A 43 6.10 -15.67 -6.26
CA LEU A 43 5.14 -16.18 -7.26
C LEU A 43 5.54 -15.86 -8.71
N LEU A 44 6.62 -15.08 -8.91
CA LEU A 44 7.13 -14.69 -10.23
C LEU A 44 6.07 -14.04 -11.14
N ILE A 45 5.10 -13.33 -10.54
CA ILE A 45 4.02 -12.67 -11.29
C ILE A 45 4.65 -11.55 -12.15
N ALA A 46 4.57 -11.73 -13.47
CA ALA A 46 5.12 -10.79 -14.46
C ALA A 46 4.16 -9.63 -14.79
N ASP A 47 2.85 -9.84 -14.67
CA ASP A 47 1.85 -8.81 -14.91
C ASP A 47 1.85 -7.79 -13.76
N ARG A 48 2.31 -6.57 -14.08
CA ARG A 48 2.44 -5.47 -13.11
C ARG A 48 1.08 -4.98 -12.58
N ALA A 49 0.03 -5.01 -13.40
CA ALA A 49 -1.30 -4.58 -12.99
C ALA A 49 -1.93 -5.60 -12.05
N LEU A 50 -1.85 -6.89 -12.39
CA LEU A 50 -2.28 -7.99 -11.53
C LEU A 50 -1.51 -7.98 -10.20
N LEU A 51 -0.19 -7.84 -10.26
CA LEU A 51 0.66 -7.81 -9.08
C LEU A 51 0.26 -6.65 -8.15
N ARG A 52 0.08 -5.43 -8.68
CA ARG A 52 -0.38 -4.29 -7.88
C ARG A 52 -1.76 -4.54 -7.26
N ALA A 53 -2.71 -5.06 -8.03
CA ALA A 53 -4.06 -5.35 -7.54
C ALA A 53 -4.04 -6.40 -6.42
N ALA A 54 -3.25 -7.46 -6.57
CA ALA A 54 -3.05 -8.48 -5.54
C ALA A 54 -2.42 -7.89 -4.28
N SER A 55 -1.38 -7.05 -4.42
CA SER A 55 -0.76 -6.37 -3.27
C SER A 55 -1.73 -5.45 -2.54
N LEU A 56 -2.55 -4.67 -3.26
CA LEU A 56 -3.58 -3.83 -2.65
C LEU A 56 -4.62 -4.66 -1.90
N ARG A 57 -5.06 -5.80 -2.45
CA ARG A 57 -5.98 -6.73 -1.77
C ARG A 57 -5.39 -7.25 -0.46
N VAL A 58 -4.11 -7.64 -0.45
CA VAL A 58 -3.41 -8.07 0.77
C VAL A 58 -3.34 -6.96 1.81
N ILE A 59 -2.97 -5.74 1.41
CA ILE A 59 -2.93 -4.58 2.32
C ILE A 59 -4.31 -4.36 2.95
N TRP A 60 -5.35 -4.32 2.12
CA TRP A 60 -6.71 -4.05 2.61
C TRP A 60 -7.32 -5.22 3.38
N SER A 61 -6.88 -6.46 3.18
CA SER A 61 -7.28 -7.58 4.03
C SER A 61 -6.63 -7.57 5.42
N LEU A 62 -5.48 -6.91 5.58
CA LEU A 62 -4.78 -6.79 6.88
C LEU A 62 -5.28 -5.61 7.72
N VAL A 63 -5.88 -4.59 7.11
CA VAL A 63 -6.40 -3.42 7.83
C VAL A 63 -7.42 -3.77 8.92
N PRO A 64 -8.39 -4.69 8.71
CA PRO A 64 -9.31 -5.14 9.76
C PRO A 64 -8.64 -5.73 10.99
N ASP A 65 -7.43 -6.31 10.85
CA ASP A 65 -6.65 -6.90 11.94
C ASP A 65 -5.87 -5.85 12.76
N CYS A 66 -6.01 -4.57 12.41
CA CYS A 66 -5.32 -3.45 13.04
C CYS A 66 -6.32 -2.58 13.84
N PRO A 67 -6.73 -2.98 15.06
CA PRO A 67 -7.84 -2.35 15.79
C PRO A 67 -7.59 -0.85 16.11
N GLU A 68 -6.36 -0.50 16.44
CA GLU A 68 -5.95 0.88 16.70
C GLU A 68 -5.78 1.70 15.41
N GLY A 69 -5.54 1.03 14.29
CA GLY A 69 -5.23 1.66 13.01
C GLY A 69 -3.96 1.13 12.35
N ALA A 70 -3.64 1.68 11.18
CA ALA A 70 -2.44 1.31 10.41
C ALA A 70 -1.91 2.51 9.61
N ILE A 71 -0.62 2.46 9.28
CA ILE A 71 0.02 3.38 8.34
C ILE A 71 0.18 2.65 7.02
N VAL A 72 -0.56 3.07 5.99
CA VAL A 72 -0.49 2.46 4.66
C VAL A 72 0.38 3.33 3.76
N GLU A 73 1.50 2.78 3.31
CA GLU A 73 2.43 3.42 2.40
C GLU A 73 2.21 2.91 0.96
N LEU A 74 1.78 3.80 0.06
CA LEU A 74 1.65 3.49 -1.36
C LEU A 74 1.84 4.73 -2.22
N TRP A 75 2.37 4.53 -3.43
CA TRP A 75 2.29 5.58 -4.45
C TRP A 75 0.95 5.51 -5.18
N ILE A 76 0.19 6.61 -5.09
CA ILE A 76 -1.04 6.85 -5.84
C ILE A 76 -0.68 7.65 -7.11
N ASP A 77 -0.88 7.03 -8.27
CA ASP A 77 -0.74 7.65 -9.58
C ASP A 77 -2.12 8.19 -10.01
N PRO A 78 -2.26 9.50 -10.23
CA PRO A 78 -3.54 10.11 -10.54
C PRO A 78 -4.20 9.60 -11.83
N GLN A 79 -3.41 9.14 -12.82
CA GLN A 79 -3.95 8.64 -14.09
C GLN A 79 -4.37 7.18 -13.97
N ARG A 80 -3.47 6.32 -13.48
CA ARG A 80 -3.71 4.88 -13.32
C ARG A 80 -4.81 4.62 -12.29
N ASP A 81 -4.69 5.19 -11.10
CA ASP A 81 -5.55 4.81 -9.98
C ASP A 81 -6.95 5.45 -10.10
N ARG A 82 -7.09 6.59 -10.79
CA ARG A 82 -8.42 7.15 -11.12
C ARG A 82 -9.19 6.28 -12.13
N GLN A 83 -8.49 5.68 -13.09
CA GLN A 83 -9.12 4.75 -14.04
C GLN A 83 -9.56 3.46 -13.34
N ALA A 84 -8.76 2.96 -12.39
CA ALA A 84 -9.12 1.78 -11.61
C ALA A 84 -10.41 2.01 -10.79
N VAL A 85 -10.49 3.11 -10.04
CA VAL A 85 -11.69 3.44 -9.25
C VAL A 85 -12.94 3.56 -10.12
N ARG A 86 -12.83 4.16 -11.31
CA ARG A 86 -13.97 4.29 -12.23
C ARG A 86 -14.51 2.94 -12.67
N ARG A 87 -13.63 1.98 -13.01
CA ARG A 87 -14.03 0.63 -13.42
C ARG A 87 -14.77 -0.15 -12.33
N ASP A 88 -14.46 0.12 -11.07
CA ASP A 88 -15.09 -0.58 -9.93
C ASP A 88 -16.45 0.03 -9.53
N LEU A 89 -16.84 1.17 -10.12
CA LEU A 89 -18.11 1.86 -9.86
C LEU A 89 -19.16 1.65 -10.96
N ASP A 90 -18.77 1.07 -12.08
CA ASP A 90 -19.65 0.69 -13.21
C ASP A 90 -20.08 -0.79 -13.08
#